data_AF-A0A3N9NHU0-F1
#
_entry.id   AF-A0A3N9NHU0-F1
#
_cell.length_a   1.000
_cell.length_b   1.000
_cell.length_c   1.000
_cell.angle_alpha   90.00
_cell.angle_beta   90.00
_cell.angle_gamma   90.00
#
_symmetry.space_group_name_H-M   'P 1'
#
loop_
_entity.id
_entity.type
_entity.pdbx_description
1 polymer ?
#
loop_
_entity_poly.entity_id
_entity_poly.type
_entity_poly.pdbx_seq_one_letter_code
_entity_poly.pdbx_strand_id
1 'polypeptide(L)'
;MIIISLILLQGCSQISHIDKNPLVEKILNENDSYFYLDTSEYPANDPALPVGIFDSGTGGLAVLEVILNLDNFNNETHEFMESGDGRPDFEKEYFIFLADQANMPYGNYSRENNTALLKEHIIKDTQFLLDRKYYLQVQDRHPRFDKDPVKTIVIACNTATAVGKEDVDAFMERAGLEVKVIGIIDAAVEGALDMFAVHEDGTIAVMATAGTVASGGYPGAIEQRKKEKQLKGRILVFQQAGVGLAGAIDGSPEFIDPAADHPRAEYKGPSDKNSELPLRLSILSRYPFNWGDNNMLYNGDKENPTHLQINSVENYIAYHLVSLLENILHSPQPEKLKALLLACTHYPFYREVFRQKLVELRNY
;
A
#
# COMPACT_ATOMS: atom_id res chain seq x y z
N MET A 1 -16.01 -6.03 -56.50
CA MET A 1 -14.59 -5.92 -56.09
C MET A 1 -14.57 -5.06 -54.84
N ILE A 2 -14.60 -5.71 -53.69
CA ILE A 2 -14.64 -5.11 -52.36
C ILE A 2 -13.19 -5.08 -51.87
N ILE A 3 -12.65 -3.90 -51.58
CA ILE A 3 -11.36 -3.75 -50.90
C ILE A 3 -11.66 -3.22 -49.51
N ILE A 4 -11.84 -4.15 -48.56
CA ILE A 4 -11.81 -3.87 -47.13
C ILE A 4 -10.33 -3.88 -46.75
N SER A 5 -9.78 -2.69 -46.49
CA SER A 5 -8.45 -2.58 -45.86
C SER A 5 -8.58 -3.04 -44.41
N LEU A 6 -8.04 -4.24 -44.14
CA LEU A 6 -7.78 -4.71 -42.78
C LEU A 6 -6.67 -3.84 -42.19
N ILE A 7 -7.03 -2.86 -41.37
CA ILE A 7 -6.09 -2.21 -40.47
C ILE A 7 -5.90 -3.18 -39.31
N LEU A 8 -4.83 -3.97 -39.38
CA LEU A 8 -4.29 -4.70 -38.24
C LEU A 8 -3.86 -3.67 -37.19
N LEU A 9 -4.71 -3.47 -36.18
CA LEU A 9 -4.31 -2.86 -34.91
C LEU A 9 -3.26 -3.78 -34.29
N GLN A 10 -1.99 -3.49 -34.56
CA GLN A 10 -0.90 -3.99 -33.75
C GLN A 10 -1.09 -3.36 -32.37
N GLY A 11 -1.64 -4.14 -31.43
CA GLY A 11 -1.50 -3.82 -30.03
C GLY A 11 -0.01 -3.72 -29.74
N CYS A 12 0.44 -2.53 -29.34
CA CYS A 12 1.71 -2.42 -28.63
C CYS A 12 1.54 -3.22 -27.34
N SER A 13 1.90 -4.51 -27.37
CA SER A 13 2.34 -5.17 -26.16
C SER A 13 3.53 -4.35 -25.68
N GLN A 14 3.37 -3.64 -24.56
CA GLN A 14 4.54 -3.25 -23.79
C GLN A 14 5.31 -4.55 -23.56
N ILE A 15 6.45 -4.72 -24.24
CA ILE A 15 7.41 -5.76 -23.90
C ILE A 15 7.63 -5.56 -22.40
N SER A 16 7.20 -6.53 -21.60
CA SER A 16 7.21 -6.38 -20.15
C SER A 16 8.65 -6.07 -19.74
N HIS A 17 8.86 -5.10 -18.84
CA HIS A 17 10.20 -4.79 -18.35
C HIS A 17 10.90 -6.02 -17.71
N ILE A 18 10.14 -7.08 -17.40
CA ILE A 18 10.59 -8.38 -16.90
C ILE A 18 11.34 -9.21 -17.93
N ASP A 19 11.06 -9.07 -19.23
CA ASP A 19 11.73 -9.84 -20.28
C ASP A 19 13.25 -9.56 -20.37
N LYS A 20 13.73 -8.53 -19.67
CA LYS A 20 15.16 -8.18 -19.57
C LYS A 20 15.63 -8.00 -18.13
N ASN A 21 14.88 -8.45 -17.13
CA ASN A 21 15.27 -8.30 -15.73
C ASN A 21 16.37 -9.31 -15.37
N PRO A 22 17.61 -8.89 -15.05
CA PRO A 22 18.71 -9.81 -14.74
C PRO A 22 18.45 -10.69 -13.51
N LEU A 23 17.64 -10.22 -12.56
CA LEU A 23 17.23 -11.03 -11.42
C LEU A 23 16.31 -12.17 -11.86
N VAL A 24 15.38 -11.92 -12.78
CA VAL A 24 14.46 -12.97 -13.26
C VAL A 24 15.20 -14.05 -14.04
N GLU A 25 16.22 -13.68 -14.83
CA GLU A 25 17.14 -14.66 -15.44
C GLU A 25 17.83 -15.52 -14.39
N LYS A 26 18.36 -14.88 -13.34
CA LYS A 26 19.02 -15.57 -12.22
C LYS A 26 18.10 -16.53 -11.48
N ILE A 27 16.82 -16.19 -11.38
CA ILE A 27 15.83 -17.04 -10.72
C ILE A 27 15.48 -18.24 -11.59
N LEU A 28 15.27 -18.04 -12.89
CA LEU A 28 14.70 -19.09 -13.75
C LEU A 28 15.76 -19.95 -14.47
N ASN A 29 16.96 -19.43 -14.71
CA ASN A 29 17.92 -20.03 -15.66
C ASN A 29 19.33 -20.29 -15.09
N GLU A 30 19.73 -19.67 -13.98
CA GLU A 30 21.09 -19.80 -13.42
C GLU A 30 21.10 -20.72 -12.18
N ASN A 31 21.31 -22.02 -12.35
CA ASN A 31 21.22 -23.02 -11.27
C ASN A 31 22.24 -22.87 -10.13
N ASP A 32 23.32 -22.11 -10.34
CA ASP A 32 24.33 -21.77 -9.35
C ASP A 32 24.01 -20.47 -8.58
N SER A 33 22.98 -19.74 -9.01
CA SER A 33 22.49 -18.54 -8.33
C SER A 33 21.82 -18.90 -7.01
N TYR A 34 22.05 -18.07 -5.98
CA TYR A 34 21.28 -18.16 -4.74
C TYR A 34 19.77 -18.03 -4.99
N PHE A 35 19.35 -17.23 -5.97
CA PHE A 35 17.94 -16.99 -6.24
C PHE A 35 17.28 -18.04 -7.13
N TYR A 36 18.03 -19.04 -7.59
CA TYR A 36 17.49 -20.06 -8.48
C TYR A 36 16.29 -20.78 -7.87
N LEU A 37 15.23 -20.89 -8.66
CA LEU A 37 13.99 -21.61 -8.35
C LEU A 37 13.74 -22.62 -9.47
N ASP A 38 13.72 -23.91 -9.12
CA ASP A 38 13.26 -24.94 -10.05
C ASP A 38 11.74 -24.92 -10.12
N THR A 39 11.20 -24.38 -11.22
CA THR A 39 9.75 -24.29 -11.43
C THR A 39 9.16 -25.55 -12.04
N SER A 40 10.00 -26.47 -12.56
CA SER A 40 9.53 -27.68 -13.24
C SER A 40 8.92 -28.71 -12.30
N GLU A 41 9.34 -28.68 -11.02
CA GLU A 41 8.82 -29.52 -9.94
C GLU A 41 7.93 -28.73 -8.96
N TYR A 42 7.52 -27.51 -9.30
CA TYR A 42 6.70 -26.70 -8.39
C TYR A 42 5.34 -27.39 -8.16
N PRO A 43 4.90 -27.56 -6.89
CA PRO A 43 3.64 -28.25 -6.62
C PRO A 43 2.45 -27.50 -7.23
N ALA A 44 1.62 -28.22 -7.99
CA ALA A 44 0.41 -27.68 -8.58
C ALA A 44 -0.83 -28.16 -7.81
N ASN A 45 -1.72 -27.22 -7.47
CA ASN A 45 -3.03 -27.50 -6.89
C ASN A 45 -3.02 -28.33 -5.59
N ASP A 46 -1.96 -28.23 -4.78
CA ASP A 46 -1.90 -28.88 -3.47
C ASP A 46 -2.59 -28.00 -2.40
N PRO A 47 -3.77 -28.40 -1.88
CA PRO A 47 -4.47 -27.63 -0.87
C PRO A 47 -3.76 -27.65 0.49
N ALA A 48 -2.84 -28.59 0.70
CA ALA A 48 -2.10 -28.72 1.93
C ALA A 48 -0.87 -27.81 1.99
N LEU A 49 -0.64 -26.92 1.01
CA LEU A 49 0.43 -25.92 1.02
C LEU A 49 0.00 -24.59 1.69
N PRO A 50 0.94 -23.79 2.23
CA PRO A 50 0.64 -22.52 2.89
C PRO A 50 0.19 -21.43 1.93
N VAL A 51 -0.51 -20.45 2.49
CA VAL A 51 -0.66 -19.12 1.92
C VAL A 51 0.57 -18.28 2.30
N GLY A 52 1.31 -17.79 1.31
CA GLY A 52 2.40 -16.84 1.50
C GLY A 52 1.86 -15.42 1.63
N ILE A 53 2.38 -14.65 2.57
CA ILE A 53 2.05 -13.23 2.73
C ILE A 53 3.36 -12.46 2.90
N PHE A 54 3.53 -11.34 2.19
CA PHE A 54 4.65 -10.45 2.47
C PHE A 54 4.24 -8.99 2.58
N ASP A 55 5.00 -8.26 3.39
CA ASP A 55 4.93 -6.82 3.58
C ASP A 55 6.34 -6.23 3.73
N SER A 56 6.47 -4.92 3.57
CA SER A 56 7.75 -4.24 3.81
C SER A 56 8.20 -4.30 5.28
N GLY A 57 7.30 -4.63 6.20
CA GLY A 57 7.61 -4.73 7.62
C GLY A 57 6.52 -5.52 8.35
N THR A 58 6.23 -5.11 9.59
CA THR A 58 5.22 -5.77 10.43
C THR A 58 3.81 -5.23 10.22
N GLY A 59 3.63 -4.14 9.48
CA GLY A 59 2.31 -3.56 9.23
C GLY A 59 1.36 -4.52 8.51
N GLY A 60 1.90 -5.40 7.65
CA GLY A 60 1.14 -6.45 6.98
C GLY A 60 0.48 -7.47 7.92
N LEU A 61 0.87 -7.54 9.20
CA LEU A 61 0.19 -8.38 10.19
C LEU A 61 -1.27 -7.98 10.38
N ALA A 62 -1.64 -6.72 10.14
CA ALA A 62 -3.05 -6.29 10.14
C ALA A 62 -3.86 -6.98 9.04
N VAL A 63 -3.25 -7.26 7.88
CA VAL A 63 -3.90 -8.00 6.79
C VAL A 63 -4.04 -9.48 7.18
N LEU A 64 -3.00 -10.08 7.75
CA LEU A 64 -3.06 -11.45 8.24
C LEU A 64 -4.11 -11.61 9.35
N GLU A 65 -4.22 -10.66 10.29
CA GLU A 65 -5.24 -10.66 11.33
C GLU A 65 -6.66 -10.63 10.74
N VAL A 66 -6.90 -9.83 9.71
CA VAL A 66 -8.21 -9.81 9.01
C VAL A 66 -8.50 -11.18 8.37
N ILE A 67 -7.51 -11.79 7.70
CA ILE A 67 -7.67 -13.13 7.09
C ILE A 67 -7.99 -14.18 8.16
N LEU A 68 -7.29 -14.16 9.29
CA LEU A 68 -7.47 -15.15 10.38
C LEU A 68 -8.83 -15.05 11.07
N ASN A 69 -9.49 -13.89 11.02
CA ASN A 69 -10.77 -13.63 11.68
C ASN A 69 -11.94 -13.47 10.70
N LEU A 70 -11.71 -13.61 9.39
CA LEU A 70 -12.77 -13.50 8.38
C LEU A 70 -13.77 -14.66 8.57
N ASP A 71 -15.05 -14.33 8.62
CA ASP A 71 -16.16 -15.28 8.75
C ASP A 71 -17.34 -14.69 7.96
N ASN A 72 -17.18 -14.72 6.64
CA ASN A 72 -18.14 -14.16 5.68
C ASN A 72 -18.66 -15.22 4.70
N PHE A 73 -18.24 -16.47 4.85
CA PHE A 73 -18.68 -17.59 4.06
C PHE A 73 -19.06 -18.75 4.96
N ASN A 74 -19.91 -19.64 4.47
CA ASN A 74 -20.16 -20.89 5.16
C ASN A 74 -19.04 -21.90 4.84
N ASN A 75 -18.40 -22.48 5.86
CA ASN A 75 -17.23 -23.35 5.69
C ASN A 75 -17.56 -24.71 5.06
N GLU A 76 -18.84 -25.06 4.90
CA GLU A 76 -19.30 -26.28 4.22
C GLU A 76 -19.79 -26.03 2.80
N THR A 77 -20.56 -24.97 2.56
CA THR A 77 -21.17 -24.66 1.26
C THR A 77 -20.36 -23.67 0.42
N HIS A 78 -19.46 -22.91 1.06
CA HIS A 78 -18.71 -21.79 0.48
C HIS A 78 -19.60 -20.64 -0.03
N GLU A 79 -20.86 -20.59 0.38
CA GLU A 79 -21.77 -19.49 0.05
C GLU A 79 -21.49 -18.29 0.95
N PHE A 80 -21.62 -17.08 0.39
CA PHE A 80 -21.47 -15.85 1.15
C PHE A 80 -22.58 -15.73 2.21
N MET A 81 -22.18 -15.40 3.44
CA MET A 81 -23.05 -15.21 4.59
C MET A 81 -22.56 -13.99 5.38
N GLU A 82 -23.33 -12.90 5.34
CA GLU A 82 -22.94 -11.62 5.95
C GLU A 82 -22.63 -11.72 7.45
N SER A 83 -23.36 -12.59 8.17
CA SER A 83 -23.17 -12.81 9.60
C SER A 83 -22.15 -13.90 9.95
N GLY A 84 -21.59 -14.58 8.95
CA GLY A 84 -20.71 -15.73 9.15
C GLY A 84 -21.43 -16.98 9.68
N ASP A 85 -20.74 -18.12 9.64
CA ASP A 85 -21.21 -19.38 10.24
C ASP A 85 -20.66 -19.63 11.67
N GLY A 86 -19.89 -18.68 12.19
CA GLY A 86 -19.25 -18.73 13.51
C GLY A 86 -17.86 -19.37 13.49
N ARG A 87 -17.31 -19.68 12.31
CA ARG A 87 -15.98 -20.28 12.14
C ARG A 87 -15.17 -19.44 11.15
N PRO A 88 -13.89 -19.18 11.41
CA PRO A 88 -13.07 -18.48 10.43
C PRO A 88 -13.02 -19.21 9.08
N ASP A 89 -13.22 -18.48 7.99
CA ASP A 89 -13.26 -19.00 6.62
C ASP A 89 -11.96 -19.74 6.25
N PHE A 90 -10.84 -19.27 6.80
CA PHE A 90 -9.50 -19.80 6.55
C PHE A 90 -8.97 -20.65 7.73
N GLU A 91 -9.82 -21.23 8.58
CA GLU A 91 -9.41 -22.01 9.77
C GLU A 91 -8.50 -23.22 9.46
N LYS A 92 -8.53 -23.73 8.21
CA LYS A 92 -7.73 -24.88 7.75
C LYS A 92 -6.43 -24.46 7.06
N GLU A 93 -6.24 -23.17 6.85
CA GLU A 93 -5.05 -22.63 6.22
C GLU A 93 -3.92 -22.44 7.21
N TYR A 94 -2.70 -22.53 6.71
CA TYR A 94 -1.51 -22.09 7.44
C TYR A 94 -0.72 -21.11 6.58
N PHE A 95 0.03 -20.24 7.25
CA PHE A 95 0.57 -19.04 6.64
C PHE A 95 2.08 -18.97 6.80
N ILE A 96 2.77 -18.53 5.75
CA ILE A 96 4.16 -18.07 5.82
C ILE A 96 4.14 -16.56 5.64
N PHE A 97 4.52 -15.83 6.68
CA PHE A 97 4.60 -14.37 6.64
C PHE A 97 6.05 -13.90 6.51
N LEU A 98 6.34 -13.05 5.54
CA LEU A 98 7.63 -12.39 5.34
C LEU A 98 7.49 -10.88 5.59
N ALA A 99 8.29 -10.36 6.52
CA ALA A 99 8.48 -8.93 6.73
C ALA A 99 9.87 -8.51 6.21
N ASP A 100 9.95 -7.72 5.14
CA ASP A 100 11.24 -7.24 4.62
C ASP A 100 11.77 -5.99 5.37
N GLN A 101 11.95 -6.14 6.68
CA GLN A 101 12.40 -5.05 7.55
C GLN A 101 13.80 -4.53 7.17
N ALA A 102 14.62 -5.32 6.48
CA ALA A 102 15.95 -4.90 6.06
C ALA A 102 15.92 -3.81 4.98
N ASN A 103 14.83 -3.75 4.21
CA ASN A 103 14.66 -2.83 3.09
C ASN A 103 13.46 -1.87 3.31
N MET A 104 12.92 -1.81 4.53
CA MET A 104 11.90 -0.85 4.89
C MET A 104 12.48 0.58 5.01
N PRO A 105 11.70 1.64 4.78
CA PRO A 105 10.31 1.61 4.32
C PRO A 105 10.19 1.69 2.79
N TYR A 106 9.39 0.80 2.20
CA TYR A 106 9.12 0.80 0.74
C TYR A 106 8.51 2.12 0.24
N GLY A 107 7.77 2.81 1.09
CA GLY A 107 7.12 4.08 0.77
C GLY A 107 8.07 5.22 0.34
N ASN A 108 9.37 5.12 0.63
CA ASN A 108 10.34 6.18 0.34
C ASN A 108 11.09 5.99 -0.99
N TYR A 109 11.09 4.80 -1.58
CA TYR A 109 11.91 4.48 -2.76
C TYR A 109 11.60 5.38 -3.96
N SER A 110 10.34 5.78 -4.16
CA SER A 110 9.98 6.70 -5.25
C SER A 110 10.56 8.10 -5.05
N ARG A 111 10.61 8.59 -3.82
CA ARG A 111 11.18 9.90 -3.47
C ARG A 111 12.68 9.93 -3.67
N GLU A 112 13.33 8.78 -3.52
CA GLU A 112 14.77 8.60 -3.72
C GLU A 112 15.13 8.19 -5.15
N ASN A 113 14.16 8.23 -6.09
CA ASN A 113 14.32 7.79 -7.48
C ASN A 113 14.84 6.35 -7.62
N ASN A 114 14.47 5.47 -6.68
CA ASN A 114 14.99 4.10 -6.58
C ASN A 114 13.91 3.03 -6.76
N THR A 115 12.80 3.35 -7.44
CA THR A 115 11.69 2.43 -7.70
C THR A 115 12.13 1.12 -8.37
N ALA A 116 13.18 1.15 -9.20
CA ALA A 116 13.72 -0.07 -9.83
C ALA A 116 14.26 -1.07 -8.80
N LEU A 117 14.97 -0.58 -7.79
CA LEU A 117 15.43 -1.43 -6.69
C LEU A 117 14.26 -1.96 -5.86
N LEU A 118 13.22 -1.15 -5.62
CA LEU A 118 12.01 -1.62 -4.94
C LEU A 118 11.36 -2.79 -5.69
N LYS A 119 11.22 -2.70 -7.02
CA LYS A 119 10.70 -3.81 -7.84
C LYS A 119 11.58 -5.06 -7.70
N GLU A 120 12.90 -4.90 -7.63
CA GLU A 120 13.82 -6.01 -7.38
C GLU A 120 13.57 -6.67 -6.01
N HIS A 121 13.39 -5.89 -4.94
CA HIS A 121 13.05 -6.43 -3.61
C HIS A 121 11.71 -7.19 -3.63
N ILE A 122 10.69 -6.65 -4.28
CA ILE A 122 9.37 -7.31 -4.39
C ILE A 122 9.48 -8.67 -5.10
N ILE A 123 10.31 -8.78 -6.15
CA ILE A 123 10.57 -10.06 -6.82
C ILE A 123 11.35 -11.01 -5.91
N LYS A 124 12.31 -10.53 -5.11
CA LYS A 124 13.04 -11.36 -4.12
C LYS A 124 12.10 -11.88 -3.03
N ASP A 125 11.21 -11.04 -2.51
CA ASP A 125 10.22 -11.42 -1.50
C ASP A 125 9.28 -12.51 -2.04
N THR A 126 8.83 -12.34 -3.29
CA THR A 126 8.04 -13.33 -4.01
C THR A 126 8.82 -14.64 -4.17
N GLN A 127 10.07 -14.57 -4.65
CA GLN A 127 10.93 -15.74 -4.84
C GLN A 127 11.17 -16.49 -3.53
N PHE A 128 11.39 -15.78 -2.42
CA PHE A 128 11.54 -16.39 -1.11
C PHE A 128 10.31 -17.20 -0.71
N LEU A 129 9.10 -16.69 -0.96
CA LEU A 129 7.86 -17.40 -0.63
C LEU A 129 7.68 -18.65 -1.50
N LEU A 130 8.06 -18.59 -2.78
CA LEU A 130 8.02 -19.73 -3.69
C LEU A 130 9.08 -20.79 -3.36
N ASP A 131 10.29 -20.38 -2.97
CA ASP A 131 11.41 -21.30 -2.72
C ASP A 131 11.31 -21.95 -1.34
N ARG A 132 11.84 -23.16 -1.18
CA ARG A 132 12.00 -23.82 0.13
C ARG A 132 13.24 -23.34 0.88
N LYS A 133 14.19 -22.73 0.16
CA LYS A 133 15.51 -22.33 0.66
C LYS A 133 15.45 -21.06 1.52
N TYR A 134 16.03 -21.09 2.71
CA TYR A 134 16.21 -19.90 3.55
C TYR A 134 17.38 -20.03 4.53
N TYR A 135 17.86 -18.89 5.04
CA TYR A 135 18.81 -18.82 6.15
C TYR A 135 18.07 -18.41 7.42
N LEU A 136 18.28 -19.12 8.53
CA LEU A 136 17.63 -18.78 9.80
C LEU A 136 18.38 -17.64 10.50
N GLN A 137 19.71 -17.63 10.41
CA GLN A 137 20.56 -16.65 11.05
C GLN A 137 21.61 -16.09 10.08
N VAL A 138 22.07 -14.86 10.31
CA VAL A 138 23.07 -14.17 9.47
C VAL A 138 24.38 -14.95 9.37
N GLN A 139 24.76 -15.66 10.43
CA GLN A 139 25.98 -16.45 10.49
C GLN A 139 25.88 -17.84 9.84
N ASP A 140 24.70 -18.26 9.42
CA ASP A 140 24.51 -19.59 8.85
C ASP A 140 25.26 -19.70 7.51
N ARG A 141 26.10 -20.73 7.38
CA ARG A 141 26.89 -20.98 6.16
C ARG A 141 26.17 -21.83 5.12
N HIS A 142 25.09 -22.49 5.54
CA HIS A 142 24.29 -23.36 4.69
C HIS A 142 22.81 -23.05 4.93
N PRO A 143 21.99 -23.00 3.88
CA PRO A 143 20.57 -22.76 4.03
C PRO A 143 19.84 -24.01 4.55
N ARG A 144 18.62 -23.78 5.04
CA ARG A 144 17.61 -24.80 5.32
C ARG A 144 16.65 -24.92 4.14
N PHE A 145 15.95 -26.06 4.08
CA PHE A 145 15.00 -26.42 3.00
C PHE A 145 13.68 -27.00 3.54
N ASP A 146 13.46 -26.89 4.85
CA ASP A 146 12.28 -27.39 5.57
C ASP A 146 11.09 -26.43 5.55
N LYS A 147 11.23 -25.26 4.91
CA LYS A 147 10.12 -24.36 4.60
C LYS A 147 9.36 -24.88 3.38
N ASP A 148 8.04 -24.88 3.43
CA ASP A 148 7.22 -25.26 2.29
C ASP A 148 7.12 -24.12 1.25
N PRO A 149 6.99 -24.46 -0.05
CA PRO A 149 6.59 -23.50 -1.07
C PRO A 149 5.12 -23.12 -0.88
N VAL A 150 4.67 -22.01 -1.43
CA VAL A 150 3.30 -21.50 -1.19
C VAL A 150 2.34 -21.82 -2.35
N LYS A 151 1.04 -22.03 -2.05
CA LYS A 151 -0.01 -22.22 -3.09
C LYS A 151 -0.60 -20.91 -3.60
N THR A 152 -0.47 -19.83 -2.84
CA THR A 152 -0.92 -18.48 -3.19
C THR A 152 -0.07 -17.45 -2.46
N ILE A 153 0.02 -16.24 -3.03
CA ILE A 153 0.74 -15.12 -2.43
C ILE A 153 -0.20 -13.95 -2.23
N VAL A 154 -0.17 -13.35 -1.04
CA VAL A 154 -0.81 -12.08 -0.73
C VAL A 154 0.26 -11.01 -0.55
N ILE A 155 0.22 -9.98 -1.39
CA ILE A 155 1.03 -8.77 -1.23
C ILE A 155 0.30 -7.85 -0.25
N ALA A 156 0.61 -7.96 1.03
CA ALA A 156 -0.04 -7.17 2.08
C ALA A 156 0.40 -5.69 2.08
N CYS A 157 1.57 -5.39 1.51
CA CYS A 157 2.05 -4.01 1.41
C CYS A 157 1.30 -3.25 0.31
N ASN A 158 0.70 -2.11 0.68
CA ASN A 158 0.07 -1.17 -0.26
C ASN A 158 1.08 -0.69 -1.32
N THR A 159 2.27 -0.27 -0.89
CA THR A 159 3.32 0.20 -1.80
C THR A 159 3.82 -0.89 -2.74
N ALA A 160 4.08 -2.10 -2.24
CA ALA A 160 4.51 -3.21 -3.08
C ALA A 160 3.43 -3.58 -4.10
N THR A 161 2.16 -3.64 -3.68
CA THR A 161 1.04 -3.89 -4.60
C THR A 161 0.98 -2.81 -5.68
N ALA A 162 1.05 -1.53 -5.29
CA ALA A 162 0.92 -0.40 -6.21
C ALA A 162 2.08 -0.27 -7.21
N VAL A 163 3.26 -0.79 -6.87
CA VAL A 163 4.49 -0.59 -7.66
C VAL A 163 4.90 -1.83 -8.44
N GLY A 164 4.70 -3.03 -7.86
CA GLY A 164 5.31 -4.26 -8.34
C GLY A 164 4.36 -5.42 -8.59
N LYS A 165 3.05 -5.31 -8.34
CA LYS A 165 2.13 -6.44 -8.58
C LYS A 165 2.14 -6.89 -10.04
N GLU A 166 2.08 -5.95 -10.99
CA GLU A 166 2.17 -6.27 -12.42
C GLU A 166 3.48 -6.99 -12.75
N ASP A 167 4.59 -6.60 -12.10
CA ASP A 167 5.87 -7.28 -12.32
C ASP A 167 5.90 -8.70 -11.74
N VAL A 168 5.24 -8.91 -10.60
CA VAL A 168 5.07 -10.23 -10.01
C VAL A 168 4.17 -11.11 -10.88
N ASP A 169 3.06 -10.59 -11.39
CA ASP A 169 2.14 -11.35 -12.25
C ASP A 169 2.86 -11.80 -13.54
N ALA A 170 3.60 -10.91 -14.20
CA ALA A 170 4.38 -11.27 -15.39
C ALA A 170 5.58 -12.18 -15.06
N PHE A 171 6.16 -12.08 -13.86
CA PHE A 171 7.13 -13.07 -13.38
C PHE A 171 6.50 -14.46 -13.25
N MET A 172 5.30 -14.59 -12.67
CA MET A 172 4.59 -15.87 -12.54
C MET A 172 4.29 -16.49 -13.91
N GLU A 173 3.81 -15.68 -14.87
CA GLU A 173 3.55 -16.12 -16.25
C GLU A 173 4.83 -16.68 -16.89
N ARG A 174 5.93 -15.94 -16.77
CA ARG A 174 7.22 -16.35 -17.31
C ARG A 174 7.78 -17.60 -16.64
N ALA A 175 7.56 -17.74 -15.34
CA ALA A 175 7.95 -18.91 -14.55
C ALA A 175 7.10 -20.16 -14.86
N GLY A 176 5.96 -20.00 -15.54
CA GLY A 176 5.00 -21.07 -15.80
C GLY A 176 4.24 -21.52 -14.54
N LEU A 177 4.10 -20.64 -13.54
CA LEU A 177 3.50 -20.96 -12.25
C LEU A 177 2.04 -20.50 -12.20
N GLU A 178 1.15 -21.39 -11.76
CA GLU A 178 -0.28 -21.11 -11.55
C GLU A 178 -0.57 -20.51 -10.14
N VAL A 179 0.47 -20.10 -9.41
CA VAL A 179 0.34 -19.51 -8.08
C VAL A 179 -0.39 -18.17 -8.17
N LYS A 180 -1.60 -18.09 -7.62
CA LYS A 180 -2.40 -16.86 -7.62
C LYS A 180 -1.76 -15.81 -6.73
N VAL A 181 -1.59 -14.59 -7.26
CA VAL A 181 -1.06 -13.43 -6.55
C VAL A 181 -2.17 -12.41 -6.31
N ILE A 182 -2.40 -12.09 -5.04
CA ILE A 182 -3.47 -11.22 -4.58
C ILE A 182 -2.84 -9.94 -4.02
N GLY A 183 -3.25 -8.79 -4.55
CA GLY A 183 -2.87 -7.48 -4.04
C GLY A 183 -4.01 -6.83 -3.25
N ILE A 184 -3.68 -6.03 -2.24
CA ILE A 184 -4.70 -5.44 -1.36
C ILE A 184 -5.43 -4.21 -1.95
N ILE A 185 -4.91 -3.62 -3.04
CA ILE A 185 -5.51 -2.44 -3.68
C ILE A 185 -6.90 -2.76 -4.23
N ASP A 186 -7.06 -3.91 -4.89
CA ASP A 186 -8.31 -4.27 -5.56
C ASP A 186 -9.47 -4.38 -4.56
N ALA A 187 -9.20 -4.95 -3.38
CA ALA A 187 -10.21 -5.09 -2.32
C ALA A 187 -10.62 -3.72 -1.75
N ALA A 188 -9.66 -2.82 -1.54
CA ALA A 188 -9.93 -1.47 -1.05
C ALA A 188 -10.74 -0.65 -2.08
N VAL A 189 -10.39 -0.76 -3.36
CA VAL A 189 -11.09 -0.09 -4.46
C VAL A 189 -12.53 -0.60 -4.61
N GLU A 190 -12.73 -1.92 -4.51
CA GLU A 190 -14.07 -2.52 -4.56
C GLU A 190 -14.98 -1.92 -3.48
N GLY A 191 -14.54 -1.93 -2.23
CA GLY A 191 -15.31 -1.40 -1.11
C GLY A 191 -15.64 0.09 -1.24
N ALA A 192 -14.74 0.91 -1.80
CA ALA A 192 -15.04 2.32 -2.06
C ALA A 192 -16.06 2.51 -3.19
N LEU A 193 -16.00 1.72 -4.25
CA LEU A 193 -16.92 1.83 -5.39
C LEU A 193 -18.32 1.30 -5.08
N ASP A 194 -18.44 0.32 -4.18
CA ASP A 194 -19.73 -0.19 -3.70
C ASP A 194 -20.56 0.86 -2.94
N MET A 195 -19.93 1.96 -2.52
CA MET A 195 -20.64 3.08 -1.90
C MET A 195 -21.40 3.96 -2.89
N PHE A 196 -21.21 3.77 -4.20
CA PHE A 196 -21.79 4.62 -5.25
C PHE A 196 -22.96 3.94 -5.95
N ALA A 197 -24.05 4.69 -6.15
CA ALA A 197 -25.06 4.29 -7.12
C ALA A 197 -24.54 4.49 -8.56
N VAL A 198 -25.17 3.80 -9.53
CA VAL A 198 -24.74 3.78 -10.94
C VAL A 198 -24.52 5.18 -11.53
N HIS A 199 -25.36 6.16 -11.19
CA HIS A 199 -25.29 7.54 -11.70
C HIS A 199 -24.87 8.56 -10.64
N GLU A 200 -24.30 8.12 -9.52
CA GLU A 200 -23.90 9.02 -8.43
C GLU A 200 -22.53 9.65 -8.71
N ASP A 201 -22.48 10.97 -8.69
CA ASP A 201 -21.23 11.74 -8.70
C ASP A 201 -20.63 11.81 -7.29
N GLY A 202 -19.31 11.91 -7.19
CA GLY A 202 -18.64 12.00 -5.91
C GLY A 202 -17.12 11.95 -6.02
N THR A 203 -16.46 12.03 -4.86
CA THR A 203 -15.00 11.98 -4.77
C THR A 203 -14.57 10.77 -3.94
N ILE A 204 -13.61 10.01 -4.45
CA ILE A 204 -12.81 9.05 -3.69
C ILE A 204 -11.46 9.70 -3.43
N ALA A 205 -11.07 9.79 -2.16
CA ALA A 205 -9.73 10.22 -1.80
C ALA A 205 -8.89 9.03 -1.33
N VAL A 206 -7.59 9.10 -1.57
CA VAL A 206 -6.63 8.07 -1.20
C VAL A 206 -5.50 8.71 -0.40
N MET A 207 -5.33 8.27 0.85
CA MET A 207 -4.17 8.63 1.65
C MET A 207 -3.22 7.44 1.71
N ALA A 208 -2.01 7.61 1.19
CA ALA A 208 -1.07 6.52 1.03
C ALA A 208 0.37 6.96 1.33
N THR A 209 1.33 6.06 1.17
CA THR A 209 2.76 6.42 1.14
C THR A 209 3.11 7.22 -0.12
N ALA A 210 4.24 7.92 -0.14
CA ALA A 210 4.69 8.63 -1.34
C ALA A 210 4.94 7.68 -2.52
N GLY A 211 5.49 6.48 -2.26
CA GLY A 211 5.62 5.39 -3.23
C GLY A 211 4.30 5.02 -3.88
N THR A 212 3.27 4.77 -3.07
CA THR A 212 1.94 4.40 -3.55
C THR A 212 1.28 5.51 -4.37
N VAL A 213 1.36 6.77 -3.92
CA VAL A 213 0.78 7.90 -4.66
C VAL A 213 1.49 8.09 -6.00
N ALA A 214 2.82 8.04 -6.00
CA ALA A 214 3.63 8.24 -7.20
C ALA A 214 3.45 7.14 -8.25
N SER A 215 3.11 5.91 -7.84
CA SER A 215 2.91 4.81 -8.78
C SER A 215 1.61 4.93 -9.58
N GLY A 216 0.61 5.69 -9.08
CA GLY A 216 -0.70 5.78 -9.72
C GLY A 216 -1.55 4.50 -9.62
N GLY A 217 -1.14 3.53 -8.79
CA GLY A 217 -1.82 2.23 -8.68
C GLY A 217 -3.29 2.34 -8.27
N TYR A 218 -3.62 3.19 -7.30
CA TYR A 218 -5.01 3.39 -6.88
C TYR A 218 -5.88 4.08 -7.96
N PRO A 219 -5.49 5.24 -8.55
CA PRO A 219 -6.25 5.82 -9.65
C PRO A 219 -6.49 4.86 -10.81
N GLY A 220 -5.47 4.08 -11.19
CA GLY A 220 -5.58 3.06 -12.24
C GLY A 220 -6.61 1.99 -11.90
N ALA A 221 -6.48 1.38 -10.71
CA ALA A 221 -7.40 0.35 -10.24
C ALA A 221 -8.85 0.86 -10.09
N ILE A 222 -9.04 2.08 -9.57
CA ILE A 222 -10.37 2.71 -9.45
C ILE A 222 -11.00 2.89 -10.82
N GLU A 223 -10.26 3.43 -11.80
CA GLU A 223 -10.77 3.66 -13.14
C GLU A 223 -11.11 2.35 -13.87
N GLN A 224 -10.29 1.32 -13.68
CA GLN A 224 -10.56 -0.02 -14.21
C GLN A 224 -11.84 -0.61 -13.59
N ARG A 225 -11.92 -0.69 -12.25
CA ARG A 225 -13.04 -1.32 -11.57
C ARG A 225 -14.34 -0.55 -11.75
N LYS A 226 -14.28 0.78 -11.86
CA LYS A 226 -15.42 1.64 -12.22
C LYS A 226 -16.03 1.22 -13.56
N LYS A 227 -15.20 0.93 -14.57
CA LYS A 227 -15.65 0.45 -15.89
C LYS A 227 -16.28 -0.94 -15.80
N GLU A 228 -15.65 -1.85 -15.07
CA GLU A 228 -16.14 -3.22 -14.85
C GLU A 228 -17.51 -3.22 -14.16
N LYS A 229 -17.71 -2.36 -13.15
CA LYS A 229 -19.00 -2.13 -12.48
C LYS A 229 -19.99 -1.28 -13.27
N GLN A 230 -19.60 -0.79 -14.44
CA GLN A 230 -20.43 0.05 -15.32
C GLN A 230 -20.96 1.33 -14.66
N LEU A 231 -20.25 1.87 -13.65
CA LEU A 231 -20.64 3.11 -12.99
C LEU A 231 -20.49 4.30 -13.96
N LYS A 232 -21.54 5.11 -14.07
CA LYS A 232 -21.68 6.22 -15.01
C LYS A 232 -21.50 7.59 -14.38
N GLY A 233 -21.56 7.69 -13.06
CA GLY A 233 -21.30 8.92 -12.33
C GLY A 233 -19.88 9.47 -12.53
N ARG A 234 -19.74 10.78 -12.36
CA ARG A 234 -18.47 11.49 -12.31
C ARG A 234 -17.81 11.28 -10.95
N ILE A 235 -17.05 10.18 -10.88
CA ILE A 235 -16.22 9.85 -9.71
C ILE A 235 -14.84 10.50 -9.90
N LEU A 236 -14.51 11.48 -9.05
CA LEU A 236 -13.20 12.12 -8.98
C LEU A 236 -12.28 11.34 -8.04
N VAL A 237 -10.98 11.29 -8.36
CA VAL A 237 -9.97 10.64 -7.53
C VAL A 237 -8.89 11.63 -7.13
N PHE A 238 -8.65 11.76 -5.83
CA PHE A 238 -7.57 12.59 -5.27
C PHE A 238 -6.65 11.73 -4.43
N GLN A 239 -5.35 12.00 -4.50
CA GLN A 239 -4.35 11.30 -3.70
C GLN A 239 -3.58 12.28 -2.82
N GLN A 240 -3.26 11.87 -1.60
CA GLN A 240 -2.39 12.59 -0.68
C GLN A 240 -1.32 11.66 -0.12
N ALA A 241 -0.05 12.00 -0.38
CA ALA A 241 1.08 11.29 0.21
C ALA A 241 1.20 11.69 1.68
N GLY A 242 1.05 10.73 2.58
CA GLY A 242 1.25 10.87 4.02
C GLY A 242 2.73 10.85 4.41
N VAL A 243 3.55 11.69 3.80
CA VAL A 243 5.00 11.72 4.06
C VAL A 243 5.27 11.95 5.55
N GLY A 244 6.11 11.10 6.14
CA GLY A 244 6.44 11.11 7.56
C GLY A 244 5.39 10.48 8.49
N LEU A 245 4.16 10.22 8.04
CA LEU A 245 3.10 9.67 8.91
C LEU A 245 3.39 8.22 9.34
N ALA A 246 3.79 7.34 8.42
CA ALA A 246 4.16 5.97 8.77
C ALA A 246 5.37 5.94 9.74
N GLY A 247 6.41 6.73 9.45
CA GLY A 247 7.56 6.86 10.36
C GLY A 247 7.19 7.46 11.73
N ALA A 248 6.25 8.42 11.78
CA ALA A 248 5.75 8.95 13.05
C ALA A 248 4.97 7.89 13.84
N ILE A 249 4.22 7.02 13.18
CA ILE A 249 3.52 5.88 13.82
C ILE A 249 4.54 4.88 14.40
N ASP A 250 5.62 4.62 13.67
CA ASP A 250 6.70 3.72 14.09
C ASP A 250 7.65 4.36 15.12
N GLY A 251 7.47 5.64 15.45
CA GLY A 251 8.34 6.36 16.40
C GLY A 251 9.72 6.72 15.83
N SER A 252 9.86 6.81 14.50
CA SER A 252 11.12 7.19 13.86
C SER A 252 11.56 8.60 14.30
N PRO A 253 12.77 8.74 14.88
CA PRO A 253 13.22 10.01 15.47
C PRO A 253 13.20 11.19 14.50
N GLU A 254 13.47 10.98 13.21
CA GLU A 254 13.44 12.05 12.19
C GLU A 254 12.03 12.62 11.93
N PHE A 255 10.98 11.96 12.40
CA PHE A 255 9.58 12.38 12.20
C PHE A 255 8.85 12.70 13.50
N ILE A 256 9.23 12.10 14.62
CA ILE A 256 8.59 12.34 15.91
C ILE A 256 9.57 12.11 17.06
N ASP A 257 9.47 12.94 18.10
CA ASP A 257 10.14 12.74 19.38
C ASP A 257 9.24 13.30 20.49
N PRO A 258 8.40 12.47 21.13
CA PRO A 258 7.46 12.94 22.15
C PRO A 258 8.13 13.61 23.37
N ALA A 259 9.43 13.40 23.57
CA ALA A 259 10.18 14.03 24.66
C ALA A 259 10.73 15.42 24.29
N ALA A 260 10.76 15.76 22.99
CA ALA A 260 11.23 17.05 22.54
C ALA A 260 10.29 18.18 22.97
N ASP A 261 10.85 19.31 23.36
CA ASP A 261 10.14 20.53 23.76
C ASP A 261 10.52 21.75 22.89
N HIS A 262 11.37 21.57 21.88
CA HIS A 262 11.80 22.59 20.94
C HIS A 262 12.00 22.02 19.53
N PRO A 263 11.91 22.86 18.47
CA PRO A 263 12.15 22.42 17.10
C PRO A 263 13.53 21.76 16.91
N ARG A 264 13.54 20.68 16.15
CA ARG A 264 14.72 19.81 15.96
C ARG A 264 15.32 20.00 14.57
N ALA A 265 16.66 19.96 14.49
CA ALA A 265 17.37 20.24 13.24
C ALA A 265 17.27 19.08 12.22
N GLU A 266 17.15 17.86 12.72
CA GLU A 266 17.07 16.61 11.98
C GLU A 266 15.65 16.24 11.55
N TYR A 267 14.64 17.02 11.96
CA TYR A 267 13.24 16.76 11.64
C TYR A 267 12.98 16.91 10.13
N LYS A 268 12.40 15.87 9.52
CA LYS A 268 12.15 15.77 8.07
C LYS A 268 10.67 15.91 7.68
N GLY A 269 9.78 16.08 8.65
CA GLY A 269 8.34 16.15 8.43
C GLY A 269 7.82 17.52 7.96
N PRO A 270 6.49 17.70 7.94
CA PRO A 270 5.84 18.97 7.61
C PRO A 270 6.27 20.10 8.53
N SER A 271 6.60 21.25 7.93
CA SER A 271 7.07 22.44 8.64
C SER A 271 6.84 23.72 7.82
N ASP A 272 6.80 24.88 8.48
CA ASP A 272 6.83 26.19 7.80
C ASP A 272 8.16 26.45 7.08
N LYS A 273 9.22 25.68 7.39
CA LYS A 273 10.54 25.75 6.74
C LYS A 273 10.80 24.63 5.73
N ASN A 274 9.90 23.64 5.62
CA ASN A 274 10.06 22.55 4.67
C ASN A 274 9.31 22.87 3.36
N SER A 275 10.04 23.16 2.28
CA SER A 275 9.44 23.50 0.99
C SER A 275 8.73 22.33 0.30
N GLU A 276 9.11 21.09 0.61
CA GLU A 276 8.47 19.90 0.05
C GLU A 276 7.20 19.51 0.81
N LEU A 277 7.16 19.82 2.12
CA LEU A 277 6.03 19.54 3.01
C LEU A 277 5.60 20.84 3.73
N PRO A 278 5.10 21.83 2.99
CA PRO A 278 4.87 23.15 3.54
C PRO A 278 3.67 23.15 4.49
N LEU A 279 3.93 23.45 5.76
CA LEU A 279 2.90 23.80 6.72
C LEU A 279 2.54 25.28 6.54
N ARG A 280 1.38 25.54 5.93
CA ARG A 280 0.96 26.90 5.55
C ARG A 280 0.39 27.67 6.74
N LEU A 281 1.17 28.63 7.24
CA LEU A 281 0.73 29.51 8.34
C LEU A 281 -0.51 30.34 8.00
N SER A 282 -0.75 30.67 6.72
CA SER A 282 -1.92 31.44 6.27
C SER A 282 -3.26 30.72 6.48
N ILE A 283 -3.24 29.41 6.67
CA ILE A 283 -4.42 28.59 6.98
C ILE A 283 -4.23 27.82 8.30
N LEU A 284 -3.35 28.31 9.19
CA LEU A 284 -3.02 27.60 10.44
C LEU A 284 -4.26 27.23 11.25
N SER A 285 -5.26 28.12 11.29
CA SER A 285 -6.52 27.92 12.01
C SER A 285 -7.39 26.79 11.45
N ARG A 286 -7.18 26.38 10.19
CA ARG A 286 -7.92 25.27 9.56
C ARG A 286 -7.35 23.91 9.97
N TYR A 287 -6.09 23.85 10.39
CA TYR A 287 -5.52 22.62 10.91
C TYR A 287 -6.04 22.39 12.34
N PRO A 288 -6.77 21.30 12.60
CA PRO A 288 -7.27 20.99 13.93
C PRO A 288 -6.15 20.39 14.80
N PHE A 289 -5.02 21.08 14.89
CA PHE A 289 -3.86 20.64 15.64
C PHE A 289 -4.12 20.68 17.14
N ASN A 290 -3.72 19.61 17.82
CA ASN A 290 -3.55 19.61 19.26
C ASN A 290 -2.18 20.23 19.60
N TRP A 291 -2.17 21.28 20.41
CA TRP A 291 -0.95 21.98 20.82
C TRP A 291 -0.46 21.59 22.23
N GLY A 292 -1.23 20.76 22.95
CA GLY A 292 -0.82 20.26 24.27
C GLY A 292 0.32 19.25 24.16
N ASP A 293 0.98 18.99 25.29
CA ASP A 293 1.96 17.89 25.46
C ASP A 293 3.06 17.85 24.39
N ASN A 294 3.55 19.03 23.97
CA ASN A 294 4.57 19.17 22.92
C ASN A 294 4.21 18.50 21.58
N ASN A 295 2.92 18.29 21.30
CA ASN A 295 2.43 17.70 20.04
C ASN A 295 2.70 18.59 18.81
N MET A 296 3.07 19.85 19.04
CA MET A 296 3.60 20.80 18.07
C MET A 296 4.83 21.46 18.69
N LEU A 297 5.93 21.56 17.93
CA LEU A 297 7.16 22.23 18.36
C LEU A 297 7.32 23.51 17.54
N TYR A 298 7.69 24.61 18.19
CA TYR A 298 7.86 25.91 17.54
C TYR A 298 8.73 26.84 18.39
N ASN A 299 9.27 27.87 17.74
CA ASN A 299 9.89 29.02 18.38
C ASN A 299 8.89 30.18 18.47
N GLY A 300 8.96 30.96 19.54
CA GLY A 300 8.12 32.14 19.76
C GLY A 300 6.81 31.81 20.51
N ASP A 301 5.73 32.48 20.13
CA ASP A 301 4.39 32.26 20.68
C ASP A 301 3.50 31.43 19.74
N LYS A 302 2.44 30.84 20.29
CA LYS A 302 1.52 29.96 19.55
C LYS A 302 0.70 30.71 18.49
N GLU A 303 0.49 32.00 18.71
CA GLU A 303 -0.30 32.89 17.88
C GLU A 303 0.50 33.34 16.64
N ASN A 304 1.83 33.38 16.76
CA ASN A 304 2.78 33.72 15.69
C ASN A 304 4.00 32.77 15.70
N PRO A 305 3.81 31.46 15.50
CA PRO A 305 4.87 30.49 15.64
C PRO A 305 5.85 30.59 14.47
N THR A 306 7.11 30.29 14.73
CA THR A 306 8.15 30.12 13.70
C THR A 306 8.83 28.77 13.89
N HIS A 307 9.37 28.17 12.83
CA HIS A 307 10.01 26.85 12.91
C HIS A 307 9.04 25.79 13.46
N LEU A 308 7.80 25.85 12.99
CA LEU A 308 6.73 24.96 13.38
C LEU A 308 7.01 23.56 12.85
N GLN A 309 6.91 22.56 13.71
CA GLN A 309 7.09 21.15 13.42
C GLN A 309 5.97 20.34 14.09
N ILE A 310 5.55 19.27 13.43
CA ILE A 310 4.55 18.35 13.95
C ILE A 310 5.25 17.30 14.80
N ASN A 311 4.71 17.00 15.98
CA ASN A 311 5.33 16.06 16.91
C ASN A 311 4.30 15.09 17.54
N SER A 312 3.20 14.83 16.81
CA SER A 312 2.23 13.79 17.15
C SER A 312 1.62 13.17 15.89
N VAL A 313 1.26 11.89 15.97
CA VAL A 313 0.62 11.17 14.86
C VAL A 313 -0.71 11.82 14.48
N GLU A 314 -1.49 12.25 15.47
CA GLU A 314 -2.79 12.92 15.29
C GLU A 314 -2.64 14.21 14.49
N ASN A 315 -1.59 14.99 14.75
CA ASN A 315 -1.33 16.21 14.01
C ASN A 315 -0.78 15.92 12.60
N TYR A 316 -0.02 14.85 12.40
CA TYR A 316 0.34 14.41 11.04
C TYR A 316 -0.91 14.06 10.24
N ILE A 317 -1.86 13.33 10.84
CA ILE A 317 -3.15 13.00 10.23
C ILE A 317 -3.91 14.28 9.89
N ALA A 318 -4.01 15.23 10.82
CA ALA A 318 -4.68 16.51 10.60
C ALA A 318 -4.05 17.30 9.44
N TYR A 319 -2.72 17.40 9.39
CA TYR A 319 -2.00 18.09 8.31
C TYR A 319 -2.29 17.49 6.94
N HIS A 320 -2.19 16.16 6.83
CA HIS A 320 -2.39 15.47 5.55
C HIS A 320 -3.86 15.50 5.12
N LEU A 321 -4.82 15.36 6.05
CA LEU A 321 -6.24 15.51 5.75
C LEU A 321 -6.58 16.92 5.26
N VAL A 322 -6.11 17.96 5.92
CA VAL A 322 -6.33 19.34 5.46
C VAL A 322 -5.70 19.55 4.10
N SER A 323 -4.46 19.09 3.89
CA SER A 323 -3.80 19.19 2.57
C SER A 323 -4.63 18.53 1.46
N LEU A 324 -5.16 17.34 1.72
CA LEU A 324 -6.03 16.60 0.80
C LEU A 324 -7.34 17.35 0.52
N LEU A 325 -8.03 17.81 1.57
CA LEU A 325 -9.31 18.50 1.42
C LEU A 325 -9.15 19.86 0.74
N GLU A 326 -8.06 20.59 1.01
CA GLU A 326 -7.74 21.82 0.30
C GLU A 326 -7.53 21.55 -1.20
N ASN A 327 -6.86 20.45 -1.57
CA ASN A 327 -6.70 20.08 -2.98
C ASN A 327 -8.05 19.76 -3.64
N ILE A 328 -8.96 19.07 -2.93
CA ILE A 328 -10.31 18.80 -3.42
C ILE A 328 -11.09 20.12 -3.59
N LEU A 329 -11.11 20.98 -2.57
CA LEU A 329 -11.87 22.24 -2.57
C LEU A 329 -11.46 23.20 -3.68
N HIS A 330 -10.18 23.26 -4.02
CA HIS A 330 -9.66 24.13 -5.07
C HIS A 330 -9.68 23.48 -6.46
N SER A 331 -10.17 22.25 -6.58
CA SER A 331 -10.30 21.58 -7.87
C SER A 331 -11.46 22.14 -8.70
N PRO A 332 -11.42 22.05 -10.04
CA PRO A 332 -12.54 22.45 -10.88
C PRO A 332 -13.77 21.56 -10.63
N GLN A 333 -14.89 22.19 -10.24
CA GLN A 333 -16.15 21.50 -9.93
C GLN A 333 -15.94 20.40 -8.88
N PRO A 334 -15.67 20.75 -7.61
CA PRO A 334 -15.45 19.74 -6.58
C PRO A 334 -16.72 18.94 -6.29
N GLU A 335 -16.59 17.63 -6.11
CA GLU A 335 -17.67 16.75 -5.65
C GLU A 335 -17.50 16.38 -4.18
N LYS A 336 -18.60 15.98 -3.53
CA LYS A 336 -18.58 15.53 -2.13
C LYS A 336 -17.63 14.35 -1.95
N LEU A 337 -16.78 14.41 -0.92
CA LEU A 337 -15.98 13.28 -0.49
C LEU A 337 -16.90 12.16 0.02
N LYS A 338 -16.92 11.04 -0.71
CA LYS A 338 -17.76 9.88 -0.41
C LYS A 338 -16.98 8.80 0.34
N ALA A 339 -15.72 8.58 -0.03
CA ALA A 339 -14.84 7.58 0.57
C ALA A 339 -13.42 8.12 0.74
N LEU A 340 -12.77 7.75 1.84
CA LEU A 340 -11.35 7.94 2.08
C LEU A 340 -10.68 6.56 2.24
N LEU A 341 -9.82 6.21 1.29
CA LEU A 341 -9.01 5.00 1.34
C LEU A 341 -7.74 5.24 2.15
N LEU A 342 -7.56 4.47 3.23
CA LEU A 342 -6.36 4.45 4.07
C LEU A 342 -5.35 3.44 3.49
N ALA A 343 -4.67 3.85 2.43
CA ALA A 343 -3.79 3.04 1.58
C ALA A 343 -2.35 2.90 2.14
N CYS A 344 -2.23 2.61 3.42
CA CYS A 344 -1.01 2.23 4.10
C CYS A 344 -1.37 1.32 5.27
N THR A 345 -0.62 0.25 5.50
CA THR A 345 -0.89 -0.73 6.57
C THR A 345 -0.83 -0.11 7.98
N HIS A 346 -0.16 1.02 8.15
CA HIS A 346 -0.07 1.75 9.42
C HIS A 346 -1.33 2.58 9.73
N TYR A 347 -2.06 3.05 8.71
CA TYR A 347 -3.12 4.05 8.91
C TYR A 347 -4.39 3.49 9.58
N PRO A 348 -4.82 2.23 9.34
CA PRO A 348 -5.99 1.64 10.01
C PRO A 348 -5.92 1.66 11.55
N PHE A 349 -4.74 1.59 12.16
CA PHE A 349 -4.58 1.71 13.62
C PHE A 349 -5.08 3.06 14.17
N TYR A 350 -5.14 4.09 13.33
CA TYR A 350 -5.60 5.43 13.67
C TYR A 350 -6.94 5.78 12.98
N ARG A 351 -7.71 4.79 12.52
CA ARG A 351 -8.98 5.01 11.79
C ARG A 351 -9.94 5.93 12.54
N GLU A 352 -10.05 5.79 13.86
CA GLU A 352 -10.92 6.65 14.67
C GLU A 352 -10.44 8.09 14.71
N VAL A 353 -9.12 8.33 14.73
CA VAL A 353 -8.54 9.69 14.65
C VAL A 353 -8.83 10.30 13.28
N PHE A 354 -8.63 9.56 12.19
CA PHE A 354 -9.03 10.01 10.84
C PHE A 354 -10.50 10.43 10.78
N ARG A 355 -11.39 9.58 11.32
CA ARG A 355 -12.83 9.86 11.37
C ARG A 355 -13.14 11.10 12.20
N GLN A 356 -12.55 11.24 13.39
CA GLN A 356 -12.75 12.40 14.25
C GLN A 356 -12.30 13.69 13.55
N LYS A 357 -11.10 13.70 12.96
CA LYS A 357 -10.58 14.86 12.23
C LYS A 357 -11.41 15.23 11.00
N LEU A 358 -11.92 14.24 10.26
CA LEU A 358 -12.86 14.50 9.17
C LEU A 358 -14.18 15.14 9.67
N VAL A 359 -14.69 14.71 10.83
CA VAL A 359 -15.89 15.31 11.44
C VAL A 359 -15.63 16.74 11.89
N GLU A 360 -14.48 17.02 12.52
CA GLU A 360 -14.06 18.37 12.90
C GLU A 360 -13.99 19.28 11.66
N LEU A 361 -13.31 18.82 10.60
CA LEU A 361 -13.15 19.57 9.34
C LEU A 361 -14.46 19.78 8.59
N ARG A 362 -15.42 18.86 8.71
CA ARG A 362 -16.76 19.03 8.13
C ARG A 362 -17.57 20.12 8.83
N ASN A 363 -17.31 20.35 10.12
CA ASN A 363 -18.05 21.29 10.96
C ASN A 363 -17.36 22.64 11.13
N TYR A 364 -16.11 22.77 10.67
CA TYR A 364 -15.36 24.02 10.56
C TYR A 364 -15.96 24.91 9.45
#